data_AF-A0AAW3FMT4-F1
#
_entry.id   AF-A0AAW3FMT4-F1
#
_cell.length_a   1.000
_cell.length_b   1.000
_cell.length_c   1.000
_cell.angle_alpha   90.00
_cell.angle_beta   90.00
_cell.angle_gamma   90.00
#
_symmetry.space_group_name_H-M   'P 1'
#
loop_
_entity.id
_entity.type
_entity.pdbx_description
1 polymer ?
#
loop_
_entity_poly.entity_id
_entity_poly.type
_entity_poly.pdbx_seq_one_letter_code
_entity_poly.pdbx_strand_id
1 'polypeptide(L)'
;MKIMIIGATGMAGSAITKLALERNHTVVAIGRSEEKLAALPANPNLQTKAKDAFDLTLSELQAVDVVVDAMATSPDKAYRHVDLATKLIAQLREQQRPRLLFILGAGSLTTGDDQHLFVHDIESNPANAAFVAIPQNQLAELTFLRTVTNVDWVGISPAANFTAGPATPAQYGHDTLLTNTTGESVTNSGTMAVAVLNELETPKHHQERFTVANQ
;
A
#
# COMPACT_ATOMS: atom_id res chain seq x y z
N MET A 1 -9.67 2.52 15.70
CA MET A 1 -9.43 1.06 15.52
C MET A 1 -7.97 0.74 15.80
N LYS A 2 -7.60 -0.54 15.84
CA LYS A 2 -6.21 -0.99 15.96
C LYS A 2 -5.68 -1.44 14.61
N ILE A 3 -4.62 -0.80 14.13
CA ILE A 3 -4.07 -0.97 12.77
C ILE A 3 -2.64 -1.48 12.86
N MET A 4 -2.33 -2.59 12.22
CA MET A 4 -0.94 -2.99 11.97
C MET A 4 -0.47 -2.36 10.67
N ILE A 5 0.69 -1.71 10.66
CA ILE A 5 1.28 -1.12 9.44
C ILE A 5 2.62 -1.79 9.18
N ILE A 6 2.69 -2.60 8.13
CA ILE A 6 3.92 -3.23 7.65
C ILE A 6 4.65 -2.22 6.77
N GLY A 7 5.96 -2.08 6.95
CA GLY A 7 6.73 -1.04 6.27
C GLY A 7 6.50 0.36 6.84
N ALA A 8 6.16 0.45 8.13
CA ALA A 8 5.77 1.70 8.80
C ALA A 8 6.82 2.82 8.76
N THR A 9 8.09 2.50 8.47
CA THR A 9 9.17 3.48 8.37
C THR A 9 9.44 3.94 6.93
N GLY A 10 8.75 3.37 5.94
CA GLY A 10 8.80 3.80 4.54
C GLY A 10 7.96 5.05 4.30
N MET A 11 8.05 5.61 3.10
CA MET A 11 7.36 6.85 2.71
C MET A 11 5.83 6.79 2.92
N ALA A 12 5.16 5.75 2.40
CA ALA A 12 3.73 5.56 2.60
C ALA A 12 3.42 5.19 4.06
N GLY A 13 4.12 4.17 4.58
CA GLY A 13 3.86 3.64 5.93
C GLY A 13 4.00 4.67 7.04
N SER A 14 4.98 5.58 6.94
CA SER A 14 5.19 6.65 7.93
C SER A 14 4.10 7.71 7.87
N ALA A 15 3.65 8.10 6.67
CA ALA A 15 2.54 9.03 6.49
C ALA A 15 1.22 8.44 7.00
N ILE A 16 0.95 7.16 6.72
CA ILE A 16 -0.23 6.42 7.21
C ILE A 16 -0.17 6.30 8.75
N THR A 17 0.99 5.94 9.31
CA THR A 17 1.21 5.85 10.76
C THR A 17 0.89 7.18 11.44
N LYS A 18 1.47 8.28 10.94
CA LYS A 18 1.26 9.62 11.48
C LYS A 18 -0.22 9.99 11.48
N LEU A 19 -0.90 9.86 10.34
CA LEU A 19 -2.30 10.24 10.22
C LEU A 19 -3.22 9.33 11.06
N ALA A 20 -2.94 8.03 11.12
CA ALA A 20 -3.71 7.10 11.95
C ALA A 20 -3.65 7.51 13.44
N LEU A 21 -2.48 7.90 13.94
CA LEU A 21 -2.32 8.40 15.30
C LEU A 21 -3.05 9.73 15.52
N GLU A 22 -3.00 10.66 14.55
CA GLU A 22 -3.74 11.93 14.57
C GLU A 22 -5.26 11.70 14.60
N ARG A 23 -5.76 10.64 13.95
CA ARG A 23 -7.16 10.20 13.99
C ARG A 23 -7.49 9.28 15.18
N ASN A 24 -6.64 9.27 16.22
CA ASN A 24 -6.83 8.51 17.46
C ASN A 24 -6.97 6.99 17.28
N HIS A 25 -6.35 6.42 16.24
CA HIS A 25 -6.21 4.97 16.13
C HIS A 25 -5.01 4.45 16.93
N THR A 26 -5.08 3.20 17.34
CA THR A 26 -3.94 2.47 17.89
C THR A 26 -3.15 1.86 16.73
N VAL A 27 -1.84 2.10 16.68
CA VAL A 27 -0.98 1.63 15.60
C VAL A 27 0.05 0.64 16.14
N VAL A 28 0.17 -0.51 15.47
CA VAL A 28 1.29 -1.44 15.61
C VAL A 28 2.19 -1.28 14.38
N ALA A 29 3.25 -0.50 14.51
CA ALA A 29 4.20 -0.22 13.45
C ALA A 29 5.24 -1.34 13.33
N ILE A 30 5.24 -2.05 12.21
CA ILE A 30 6.18 -3.12 11.89
C ILE A 30 7.25 -2.58 10.94
N GLY A 31 8.52 -2.77 11.31
CA GLY A 31 9.68 -2.40 10.49
C GLY A 31 10.88 -3.24 10.87
N ARG A 32 11.95 -3.23 10.05
CA ARG A 32 13.15 -4.05 10.33
C ARG A 32 14.20 -3.36 11.20
N SER A 33 14.13 -2.04 11.33
CA SER A 33 15.11 -1.22 12.04
C SER A 33 14.46 -0.57 13.25
N GLU A 34 14.94 -0.90 14.44
CA GLU A 34 14.54 -0.26 15.71
C GLU A 34 14.78 1.24 15.67
N GLU A 35 15.94 1.67 15.18
CA GLU A 35 16.31 3.07 15.03
C GLU A 35 15.29 3.85 14.20
N LYS A 36 14.93 3.34 13.01
CA LYS A 36 13.93 4.00 12.15
C LYS A 36 12.54 3.99 12.77
N LEU A 37 12.19 2.94 13.52
CA LEU A 37 10.91 2.87 14.24
C LEU A 37 10.86 3.89 15.38
N ALA A 38 11.97 4.10 16.09
CA ALA A 38 12.08 5.10 17.16
C ALA A 38 11.97 6.54 16.64
N ALA A 39 12.23 6.78 15.36
CA ALA A 39 12.05 8.08 14.71
C ALA A 39 10.59 8.40 14.33
N LEU A 40 9.66 7.44 14.47
CA LEU A 40 8.23 7.71 14.29
C LEU A 40 7.70 8.66 15.41
N PRO A 41 6.62 9.42 15.16
CA PRO A 41 6.09 10.35 16.14
C PRO A 41 5.72 9.65 17.46
N ALA A 42 6.29 10.11 18.57
CA ALA A 42 5.96 9.59 19.89
C ALA A 42 4.47 9.80 20.18
N ASN A 43 3.76 8.71 20.50
CA ASN A 43 2.33 8.73 20.80
C ASN A 43 1.98 7.53 21.69
N PRO A 44 1.16 7.68 22.74
CA PRO A 44 0.77 6.56 23.61
C PRO A 44 0.01 5.44 22.88
N ASN A 45 -0.59 5.74 21.73
CA ASN A 45 -1.30 4.79 20.88
C ASN A 45 -0.37 4.10 19.86
N LEU A 46 0.93 4.40 19.85
CA LEU A 46 1.91 3.78 18.98
C LEU A 46 2.66 2.67 19.72
N GLN A 47 2.62 1.47 19.15
CA GLN A 47 3.50 0.35 19.49
C GLN A 47 4.42 0.08 18.31
N THR A 48 5.72 -0.03 18.54
CA THR A 48 6.68 -0.39 17.49
C THR A 48 7.16 -1.81 17.69
N LYS A 49 7.41 -2.52 16.58
CA LYS A 49 7.98 -3.86 16.61
C LYS A 49 9.01 -4.03 15.50
N ALA A 50 10.27 -4.17 15.89
CA ALA A 50 11.34 -4.50 14.98
C ALA A 50 11.25 -5.99 14.61
N LYS A 51 10.71 -6.27 13.43
CA LYS A 51 10.44 -7.63 12.95
C LYS A 51 10.34 -7.65 11.42
N ASP A 52 10.78 -8.74 10.80
CA ASP A 52 10.50 -8.96 9.37
C ASP A 52 9.01 -9.33 9.20
N ALA A 53 8.35 -8.74 8.19
CA ALA A 53 6.96 -9.02 7.87
C ALA A 53 6.71 -10.51 7.60
N PHE A 54 7.72 -11.21 7.07
CA PHE A 54 7.69 -12.64 6.80
C PHE A 54 7.71 -13.50 8.07
N ASP A 55 7.97 -12.93 9.24
CA ASP A 55 7.92 -13.63 10.52
C ASP A 55 6.62 -13.38 11.31
N LEU A 56 5.71 -12.52 10.81
CA LEU A 56 4.42 -12.26 11.46
C LEU A 56 3.59 -13.55 11.57
N THR A 57 3.09 -13.82 12.76
CA THR A 57 2.24 -14.98 13.07
C THR A 57 0.77 -14.63 12.89
N LEU A 58 -0.07 -15.66 12.71
CA LEU A 58 -1.52 -15.48 12.65
C LEU A 58 -2.07 -14.76 13.90
N SER A 59 -1.59 -15.12 15.09
CA SER A 59 -2.03 -14.50 16.35
C SER A 59 -1.72 -13.00 16.41
N GLU A 60 -0.59 -12.56 15.85
CA GLU A 60 -0.25 -11.14 15.76
C GLU A 60 -1.16 -10.40 14.78
N LEU A 61 -1.46 -11.01 13.62
CA LEU A 61 -2.36 -10.44 12.62
C LEU A 61 -3.80 -10.34 13.17
N GLN A 62 -4.29 -11.36 13.88
CA GLN A 62 -5.64 -11.35 14.48
C GLN A 62 -5.80 -10.38 15.66
N ALA A 63 -4.69 -9.93 16.24
CA ALA A 63 -4.69 -8.98 17.35
C ALA A 63 -4.98 -7.52 16.92
N VAL A 64 -5.23 -7.27 15.64
CA VAL A 64 -5.60 -5.96 15.07
C VAL A 64 -6.89 -6.05 14.26
N ASP A 65 -7.48 -4.91 13.91
CA ASP A 65 -8.69 -4.83 13.09
C ASP A 65 -8.35 -4.79 11.59
N VAL A 66 -7.23 -4.14 11.25
CA VAL A 66 -6.73 -3.97 9.88
C VAL A 66 -5.21 -4.20 9.85
N VAL A 67 -4.72 -4.84 8.79
CA VAL A 67 -3.30 -4.86 8.42
C VAL A 67 -3.10 -4.08 7.12
N VAL A 68 -2.24 -3.08 7.16
CA VAL A 68 -1.80 -2.31 5.99
C VAL A 68 -0.43 -2.82 5.56
N ASP A 69 -0.34 -3.37 4.36
CA ASP A 69 0.92 -3.66 3.70
C ASP A 69 1.41 -2.44 2.91
N ALA A 70 2.34 -1.69 3.51
CA ALA A 70 3.08 -0.62 2.86
C ALA A 70 4.56 -1.00 2.67
N MET A 71 4.86 -2.31 2.55
CA MET A 71 6.21 -2.79 2.33
C MET A 71 6.72 -2.36 0.95
N ALA A 72 7.95 -1.87 0.93
CA ALA A 72 8.72 -1.67 -0.28
C ALA A 72 9.95 -2.58 -0.26
N THR A 73 10.44 -2.94 -1.44
CA THR A 73 11.59 -3.82 -1.62
C THR A 73 12.55 -3.25 -2.66
N SER A 74 13.78 -3.75 -2.68
CA SER A 74 14.75 -3.41 -3.71
C SER A 74 14.45 -4.18 -5.01
N PRO A 75 14.87 -3.68 -6.19
CA PRO A 75 14.57 -4.34 -7.47
C PRO A 75 14.99 -5.80 -7.55
N ASP A 76 16.14 -6.18 -6.98
CA ASP A 76 16.63 -7.56 -6.90
C ASP A 76 15.73 -8.49 -6.04
N LYS A 77 14.83 -7.92 -5.25
CA LYS A 77 13.88 -8.61 -4.37
C LYS A 77 12.44 -8.19 -4.65
N ALA A 78 12.15 -7.72 -5.86
CA ALA A 78 10.82 -7.29 -6.27
C ALA A 78 9.74 -8.36 -6.05
N TYR A 79 10.11 -9.63 -6.22
CA TYR A 79 9.25 -10.80 -5.98
C TYR A 79 8.65 -10.86 -4.56
N ARG A 80 9.28 -10.19 -3.56
CA ARG A 80 8.78 -10.15 -2.18
C ARG A 80 7.41 -9.47 -2.04
N HIS A 81 6.99 -8.63 -3.00
CA HIS A 81 5.63 -8.10 -3.04
C HIS A 81 4.60 -9.24 -3.13
N VAL A 82 4.79 -10.15 -4.10
CA VAL A 82 3.93 -11.33 -4.29
C VAL A 82 4.05 -12.28 -3.08
N ASP A 83 5.27 -12.54 -2.61
CA ASP A 83 5.48 -13.46 -1.50
C ASP A 83 4.80 -12.98 -0.19
N LEU A 84 4.85 -11.68 0.11
CA LEU A 84 4.20 -11.16 1.31
C LEU A 84 2.67 -11.19 1.16
N ALA A 85 2.14 -10.76 0.01
CA ALA A 85 0.71 -10.80 -0.25
C ALA A 85 0.16 -12.24 -0.15
N THR A 86 0.82 -13.20 -0.79
CA THR A 86 0.42 -14.62 -0.72
C THR A 86 0.48 -15.17 0.70
N LYS A 87 1.52 -14.83 1.47
CA LYS A 87 1.63 -15.22 2.88
C LYS A 87 0.49 -14.65 3.72
N LEU A 88 0.24 -13.34 3.64
CA LEU A 88 -0.79 -12.66 4.43
C LEU A 88 -2.18 -13.22 4.10
N ILE A 89 -2.49 -13.38 2.82
CA ILE A 89 -3.74 -13.99 2.36
C ILE A 89 -3.86 -15.41 2.89
N ALA A 90 -2.83 -16.25 2.75
CA ALA A 90 -2.88 -17.64 3.20
C ALA A 90 -3.12 -17.76 4.71
N GLN A 91 -2.50 -16.90 5.53
CA GLN A 91 -2.73 -16.89 6.97
C GLN A 91 -4.15 -16.44 7.35
N LEU A 92 -4.76 -15.55 6.56
CA LEU A 92 -6.06 -14.95 6.88
C LEU A 92 -7.25 -15.57 6.14
N ARG A 93 -7.03 -16.62 5.33
CA ARG A 93 -8.14 -17.42 4.81
C ARG A 93 -8.98 -17.96 5.97
N GLU A 94 -10.29 -17.96 5.75
CA GLU A 94 -11.31 -18.44 6.72
C GLU A 94 -11.39 -17.60 8.01
N GLN A 95 -10.63 -16.51 8.10
CA GLN A 95 -10.72 -15.56 9.20
C GLN A 95 -11.68 -14.44 8.83
N GLN A 96 -12.50 -14.01 9.79
CA GLN A 96 -13.39 -12.85 9.62
C GLN A 96 -12.65 -11.52 9.82
N ARG A 97 -11.45 -11.56 10.41
CA ARG A 97 -10.59 -10.40 10.72
C ARG A 97 -9.12 -10.82 10.78
N PRO A 98 -8.17 -9.89 10.55
CA PRO A 98 -8.35 -8.50 10.14
C PRO A 98 -8.65 -8.34 8.64
N ARG A 99 -9.10 -7.15 8.24
CA ARG A 99 -9.10 -6.71 6.84
C ARG A 99 -7.67 -6.41 6.36
N LEU A 100 -7.37 -6.69 5.10
CA LEU A 100 -6.08 -6.40 4.48
C LEU A 100 -6.18 -5.18 3.55
N LEU A 101 -5.24 -4.25 3.66
CA LEU A 101 -5.05 -3.17 2.69
C LEU A 101 -3.64 -3.24 2.11
N PHE A 102 -3.51 -3.22 0.79
CA PHE A 102 -2.24 -3.27 0.08
C PHE A 102 -1.95 -1.94 -0.62
N ILE A 103 -0.78 -1.36 -0.36
CA ILE A 103 -0.23 -0.28 -1.20
C ILE A 103 0.40 -0.92 -2.43
N LEU A 104 -0.29 -0.81 -3.57
CA LEU A 104 0.13 -1.40 -4.85
C LEU A 104 0.97 -0.41 -5.67
N GLY A 105 1.33 -0.83 -6.89
CA GLY A 105 2.02 0.00 -7.87
C GLY A 105 1.09 0.61 -8.92
N ALA A 106 1.54 1.69 -9.55
CA ALA A 106 0.85 2.34 -10.67
C ALA A 106 0.92 1.53 -11.99
N GLY A 107 1.91 0.64 -12.15
CA GLY A 107 2.13 -0.11 -13.40
C GLY A 107 0.94 -0.99 -13.84
N SER A 108 0.04 -1.33 -12.92
CA SER A 108 -1.18 -2.10 -13.21
C SER A 108 -2.38 -1.25 -13.62
N LEU A 109 -2.24 0.07 -13.68
CA LEU A 109 -3.27 0.98 -14.19
C LEU A 109 -3.24 1.00 -15.72
N THR A 110 -4.40 1.20 -16.35
CA THR A 110 -4.51 1.41 -17.80
C THR A 110 -4.22 2.86 -18.16
N THR A 111 -3.65 3.08 -19.34
CA THR A 111 -3.36 4.40 -19.89
C THR A 111 -3.46 4.38 -21.43
N GLY A 112 -3.42 5.56 -22.05
CA GLY A 112 -3.53 5.72 -23.50
C GLY A 112 -4.92 5.43 -24.06
N ASP A 113 -5.10 5.75 -25.34
CA ASP A 113 -6.37 5.54 -26.06
C ASP A 113 -6.69 4.05 -26.24
N ASP A 114 -5.66 3.21 -26.29
CA ASP A 114 -5.74 1.75 -26.41
C ASP A 114 -5.83 1.03 -25.05
N GLN A 115 -5.83 1.76 -23.93
CA GLN A 115 -6.01 1.24 -22.57
C GLN A 115 -4.99 0.14 -22.18
N HIS A 116 -3.77 0.23 -22.69
CA HIS A 116 -2.70 -0.69 -22.29
C HIS A 116 -2.27 -0.45 -20.82
N LEU A 117 -1.61 -1.43 -20.21
CA LEU A 117 -1.09 -1.29 -18.85
C LEU A 117 0.12 -0.37 -18.80
N PHE A 118 0.15 0.56 -17.86
CA PHE A 118 1.25 1.53 -17.69
C PHE A 118 2.61 0.88 -17.44
N VAL A 119 2.67 -0.38 -16.97
CA VAL A 119 3.93 -1.13 -16.89
C VAL A 119 4.61 -1.28 -18.24
N HIS A 120 3.85 -1.37 -19.35
CA HIS A 120 4.44 -1.48 -20.69
C HIS A 120 5.15 -0.18 -21.09
N ASP A 121 4.60 1.00 -20.73
CA ASP A 121 5.29 2.28 -20.90
C ASP A 121 6.60 2.31 -20.09
N ILE A 122 6.54 1.86 -18.83
CA ILE A 122 7.73 1.80 -17.97
C ILE A 122 8.79 0.88 -18.59
N GLU A 123 8.41 -0.29 -19.09
CA GLU A 123 9.29 -1.28 -19.74
C GLU A 123 9.91 -0.77 -21.04
N SER A 124 9.16 0.03 -21.81
CA SER A 124 9.62 0.57 -23.09
C SER A 124 10.78 1.56 -22.96
N ASN A 125 10.97 2.16 -21.78
CA ASN A 125 12.02 3.15 -21.53
C ASN A 125 13.26 2.51 -20.87
N PRO A 126 14.42 2.44 -21.57
CA PRO A 126 15.63 1.83 -21.04
C PRO A 126 16.17 2.48 -19.75
N ALA A 127 15.85 3.75 -19.49
CA ALA A 127 16.23 4.42 -18.23
C ALA A 127 15.58 3.78 -17.00
N ASN A 128 14.50 3.01 -17.18
CA ASN A 128 13.78 2.36 -16.09
C ASN A 128 14.27 0.94 -15.79
N ALA A 129 15.22 0.41 -16.58
CA ALA A 129 15.68 -0.97 -16.47
C ALA A 129 16.17 -1.35 -15.06
N ALA A 130 16.74 -0.40 -14.32
CA ALA A 130 17.23 -0.63 -12.97
C ALA A 130 16.12 -0.90 -11.93
N PHE A 131 14.87 -0.51 -12.20
CA PHE A 131 13.77 -0.64 -11.24
C PHE A 131 12.51 -1.34 -11.79
N VAL A 132 12.42 -1.61 -13.09
CA VAL A 132 11.23 -2.18 -13.76
C VAL A 132 10.71 -3.48 -13.14
N ALA A 133 11.58 -4.26 -12.49
CA ALA A 133 11.17 -5.46 -11.76
C ALA A 133 10.11 -5.18 -10.68
N ILE A 134 10.12 -3.99 -10.05
CA ILE A 134 9.17 -3.60 -9.00
C ILE A 134 7.74 -3.51 -9.56
N PRO A 135 7.42 -2.62 -10.54
CA PRO A 135 6.06 -2.53 -11.08
C PRO A 135 5.59 -3.83 -11.76
N GLN A 136 6.48 -4.63 -12.34
CA GLN A 136 6.14 -5.97 -12.86
C GLN A 136 5.64 -6.90 -11.74
N ASN A 137 6.35 -6.95 -10.61
CA ASN A 137 5.94 -7.81 -9.49
C ASN A 137 4.72 -7.26 -8.75
N GLN A 138 4.51 -5.95 -8.70
CA GLN A 138 3.27 -5.37 -8.15
C GLN A 138 2.05 -5.59 -9.07
N LEU A 139 2.25 -5.69 -10.40
CA LEU A 139 1.19 -6.18 -11.30
C LEU A 139 0.88 -7.66 -11.02
N ALA A 140 1.90 -8.49 -10.82
CA ALA A 140 1.71 -9.89 -10.44
C ALA A 140 1.00 -10.04 -9.08
N GLU A 141 1.34 -9.18 -8.10
CA GLU A 141 0.68 -9.08 -6.80
C GLU A 141 -0.82 -8.79 -6.95
N LEU A 142 -1.20 -7.74 -7.69
CA LEU A 142 -2.62 -7.44 -7.94
C LEU A 142 -3.32 -8.58 -8.71
N THR A 143 -2.63 -9.20 -9.67
CA THR A 143 -3.17 -10.34 -10.42
C THR A 143 -3.49 -11.51 -9.49
N PHE A 144 -2.60 -11.80 -8.53
CA PHE A 144 -2.85 -12.79 -7.48
C PHE A 144 -4.03 -12.37 -6.60
N LEU A 145 -4.06 -11.14 -6.09
CA LEU A 145 -5.13 -10.64 -5.21
C LEU A 145 -6.51 -10.77 -5.87
N ARG A 146 -6.63 -10.49 -7.17
CA ARG A 146 -7.87 -10.66 -7.95
C ARG A 146 -8.40 -12.11 -7.98
N THR A 147 -7.58 -13.11 -7.67
CA THR A 147 -8.02 -14.51 -7.54
C THR A 147 -8.62 -14.82 -6.17
N VAL A 148 -8.50 -13.91 -5.20
CA VAL A 148 -8.89 -14.12 -3.81
C VAL A 148 -10.28 -13.57 -3.55
N THR A 149 -11.24 -14.47 -3.29
CA THR A 149 -12.66 -14.14 -3.06
C THR A 149 -13.13 -14.40 -1.64
N ASN A 150 -12.27 -14.90 -0.76
CA ASN A 150 -12.63 -15.31 0.60
C ASN A 150 -11.81 -14.62 1.70
N VAL A 151 -11.14 -13.52 1.38
CA VAL A 151 -10.49 -12.61 2.33
C VAL A 151 -10.92 -11.20 1.97
N ASP A 152 -11.24 -10.36 2.97
CA ASP A 152 -11.54 -8.94 2.74
C ASP A 152 -10.21 -8.19 2.54
N TRP A 153 -9.83 -8.04 1.28
CA TRP A 153 -8.68 -7.26 0.87
C TRP A 153 -9.12 -6.04 0.06
N VAL A 154 -8.35 -4.97 0.14
CA VAL A 154 -8.46 -3.81 -0.74
C VAL A 154 -7.07 -3.38 -1.20
N GLY A 155 -6.93 -3.14 -2.50
CA GLY A 155 -5.71 -2.58 -3.08
C GLY A 155 -5.87 -1.09 -3.36
N ILE A 156 -4.84 -0.30 -3.10
CA ILE A 156 -4.77 1.09 -3.55
C ILE A 156 -3.51 1.33 -4.37
N SER A 157 -3.68 1.74 -5.62
CA SER A 157 -2.56 2.14 -6.49
C SER A 157 -2.37 3.66 -6.43
N PRO A 158 -1.13 4.17 -6.26
CA PRO A 158 -0.84 5.58 -6.47
C PRO A 158 -0.90 5.93 -7.97
N ALA A 159 -0.84 7.22 -8.26
CA ALA A 159 -0.49 7.76 -9.57
C ALA A 159 0.94 7.36 -10.00
N ALA A 160 1.32 7.67 -11.25
CA ALA A 160 2.63 7.28 -11.82
C ALA A 160 3.81 7.74 -10.96
N ASN A 161 3.77 8.98 -10.47
CA ASN A 161 4.76 9.55 -9.58
C ASN A 161 4.23 9.56 -8.15
N PHE A 162 4.80 8.73 -7.28
CA PHE A 162 4.48 8.71 -5.87
C PHE A 162 5.60 9.38 -5.06
N THR A 163 5.31 10.53 -4.44
CA THR A 163 6.32 11.38 -3.82
C THR A 163 6.01 11.67 -2.35
N ALA A 164 7.04 12.01 -1.59
CA ALA A 164 6.87 12.45 -0.20
C ALA A 164 6.28 13.87 -0.19
N GLY A 165 5.24 14.09 0.60
CA GLY A 165 4.62 15.40 0.72
C GLY A 165 3.36 15.44 1.56
N PRO A 166 2.88 16.64 1.91
CA PRO A 166 1.61 16.83 2.61
C PRO A 166 0.43 16.37 1.74
N ALA A 167 -0.70 16.10 2.39
CA ALA A 167 -1.94 15.80 1.70
C ALA A 167 -2.43 17.01 0.89
N THR A 168 -2.94 16.76 -0.30
CA THR A 168 -3.66 17.72 -1.15
C THR A 168 -5.06 17.19 -1.42
N PRO A 169 -5.97 18.01 -1.99
CA PRO A 169 -7.20 17.49 -2.58
C PRO A 169 -6.89 16.32 -3.53
N ALA A 170 -7.71 15.28 -3.45
CA ALA A 170 -7.48 14.00 -4.12
C ALA A 170 -8.63 13.65 -5.06
N GLN A 171 -8.29 13.07 -6.20
CA GLN A 171 -9.24 12.40 -7.08
C GLN A 171 -9.05 10.89 -6.98
N TYR A 172 -10.14 10.16 -7.22
CA TYR A 172 -10.21 8.72 -7.07
C TYR A 172 -10.69 8.10 -8.38
N GLY A 173 -10.21 6.88 -8.64
CA GLY A 173 -10.63 6.08 -9.77
C GLY A 173 -10.50 4.60 -9.45
N HIS A 174 -10.70 3.75 -10.45
CA HIS A 174 -10.54 2.30 -10.31
C HIS A 174 -9.26 1.83 -11.01
N ASP A 175 -9.33 1.63 -12.32
CA ASP A 175 -8.27 0.95 -13.07
C ASP A 175 -7.48 1.86 -14.01
N THR A 176 -7.88 3.11 -14.21
CA THR A 176 -7.21 4.03 -15.15
C THR A 176 -6.24 4.97 -14.43
N LEU A 177 -5.09 5.21 -15.05
CA LEU A 177 -4.10 6.16 -14.56
C LEU A 177 -4.70 7.57 -14.53
N LEU A 178 -4.62 8.21 -13.37
CA LEU A 178 -5.17 9.55 -13.17
C LEU A 178 -4.09 10.62 -13.40
N THR A 179 -4.49 11.73 -14.01
CA THR A 179 -3.70 12.96 -14.16
C THR A 179 -4.43 14.13 -13.51
N ASN A 180 -3.69 15.01 -12.85
CA ASN A 180 -4.23 16.24 -12.29
C ASN A 180 -4.54 17.27 -13.41
N THR A 181 -5.03 18.44 -13.00
CA THR A 181 -5.37 19.54 -13.93
C THR A 181 -4.18 20.08 -14.76
N THR A 182 -2.93 19.84 -14.35
CA THR A 182 -1.71 20.21 -15.10
C THR A 182 -1.20 19.09 -16.01
N GLY A 183 -1.90 17.96 -16.08
CA GLY A 183 -1.52 16.80 -16.88
C GLY A 183 -0.50 15.87 -16.20
N GLU A 184 -0.21 16.09 -14.92
CA GLU A 184 0.75 15.30 -14.16
C GLU A 184 0.06 14.17 -13.38
N SER A 185 0.60 12.95 -13.49
CA SER A 185 0.14 11.81 -12.69
C SER A 185 0.96 11.73 -11.39
N VAL A 186 0.50 12.41 -10.34
CA VAL A 186 1.22 12.52 -9.06
C VAL A 186 0.32 12.17 -7.87
N THR A 187 0.89 11.50 -6.87
CA THR A 187 0.29 11.29 -5.56
C THR A 187 1.30 11.65 -4.49
N ASN A 188 0.88 12.42 -3.48
CA ASN A 188 1.71 12.65 -2.30
C ASN A 188 1.48 11.57 -1.24
N SER A 189 2.49 11.26 -0.43
CA SER A 189 2.38 10.33 0.71
C SER A 189 1.26 10.72 1.70
N GLY A 190 1.06 12.02 1.95
CA GLY A 190 -0.05 12.50 2.77
C GLY A 190 -1.43 12.27 2.11
N THR A 191 -1.53 12.47 0.79
CA THR A 191 -2.77 12.21 0.03
C THR A 191 -3.12 10.72 0.07
N MET A 192 -2.12 9.86 -0.14
CA MET A 192 -2.25 8.40 0.04
C MET A 192 -2.71 8.05 1.46
N ALA A 193 -2.10 8.64 2.49
CA ALA A 193 -2.50 8.38 3.88
C ALA A 193 -3.98 8.76 4.13
N VAL A 194 -4.44 9.91 3.64
CA VAL A 194 -5.85 10.31 3.75
C VAL A 194 -6.77 9.32 3.04
N ALA A 195 -6.43 8.89 1.83
CA ALA A 195 -7.21 7.92 1.08
C ALA A 195 -7.32 6.58 1.82
N VAL A 196 -6.19 6.06 2.32
CA VAL A 196 -6.12 4.84 3.12
C VAL A 196 -6.99 4.97 4.36
N LEU A 197 -6.79 6.00 5.19
CA LEU A 197 -7.54 6.13 6.45
C LEU A 197 -9.04 6.33 6.22
N ASN A 198 -9.44 7.07 5.18
CA ASN A 198 -10.86 7.19 4.81
C ASN A 198 -11.47 5.84 4.44
N GLU A 199 -10.76 5.00 3.68
CA GLU A 199 -11.20 3.65 3.31
C GLU A 199 -11.24 2.70 4.51
N LEU A 200 -10.33 2.85 5.48
CA LEU A 200 -10.35 2.03 6.68
C LEU A 200 -11.50 2.41 7.62
N GLU A 201 -11.77 3.71 7.79
CA GLU A 201 -12.82 4.25 8.66
C GLU A 201 -14.22 4.06 8.09
N THR A 202 -14.39 4.20 6.78
CA THR A 202 -15.66 3.96 6.08
C THR A 202 -15.38 3.09 4.85
N PRO A 203 -15.31 1.76 5.03
CA PRO A 203 -15.07 0.81 3.94
C PRO A 203 -16.05 1.00 2.79
N LYS A 204 -15.51 1.17 1.58
CA LYS A 204 -16.29 1.26 0.34
C LYS A 204 -15.91 0.18 -0.66
N HIS A 205 -14.68 -0.32 -0.57
CA HIS A 205 -14.11 -1.21 -1.58
C HIS A 205 -13.84 -2.59 -1.02
N HIS A 206 -14.29 -3.66 -1.66
CA HIS A 206 -14.08 -5.03 -1.16
C HIS A 206 -13.61 -5.94 -2.28
N GLN A 207 -12.47 -6.60 -2.06
CA GLN A 207 -11.86 -7.53 -3.01
C GLN A 207 -11.59 -6.88 -4.38
N GLU A 208 -11.18 -5.62 -4.34
CA GLU A 208 -10.92 -4.82 -5.52
C GLU A 208 -9.76 -3.84 -5.30
N ARG A 209 -9.33 -3.24 -6.41
CA ARG A 209 -8.36 -2.13 -6.41
C ARG A 209 -9.07 -0.83 -6.73
N PHE A 210 -8.68 0.23 -6.04
CA PHE A 210 -8.94 1.61 -6.46
C PHE A 210 -7.62 2.39 -6.60
N THR A 211 -7.67 3.60 -7.16
CA THR A 211 -6.50 4.47 -7.32
C THR A 211 -6.79 5.87 -6.82
N VAL A 212 -5.72 6.56 -6.40
CA VAL A 212 -5.76 7.94 -5.93
C VAL A 212 -4.67 8.75 -6.63
N ALA A 213 -5.00 9.99 -6.99
CA ALA A 213 -4.04 10.99 -7.43
C ALA A 213 -4.37 12.36 -6.79
N ASN A 214 -3.40 13.26 -6.81
CA ASN A 214 -3.65 14.67 -6.50
C ASN A 214 -4.61 15.26 -7.58
N GLN A 215 -5.48 16.19 -7.18
CA GLN A 215 -6.32 16.98 -8.11
C GLN A 215 -5.53 18.09 -8.81
#